data_AF-A0A0S8E6R6-F1
#
_entry.id   AF-A0A0S8E6R6-F1
#
_cell.length_a   1.000
_cell.length_b   1.000
_cell.length_c   1.000
_cell.angle_alpha   90.00
_cell.angle_beta   90.00
_cell.angle_gamma   90.00
#
_symmetry.space_group_name_H-M   'P 1'
#
loop_
_entity.id
_entity.type
_entity.pdbx_description
1 polymer ?
#
loop_
_entity_poly.entity_id
_entity_poly.type
_entity_poly.pdbx_seq_one_letter_code
_entity_poly.pdbx_strand_id
1 'polypeptide(L)'
;MRKSVVVISLAVCLSGCAILDKIDAIDQDVDQGRIQGMAEESEFAYSIPNFHKGPYAGVDDVNVRVIKGPYKGLNATFFLGKSRESGQWEVFLAMVEKDGKWESLPVKLTE
;
A
#
# COMPACT_ATOMS: atom_id res chain seq x y z
N MET A 1 -44.58 -0.39 -19.98
CA MET A 1 -43.68 -0.76 -18.86
C MET A 1 -42.24 -0.50 -19.29
N ARG A 2 -41.57 0.52 -18.74
CA ARG A 2 -40.17 0.86 -19.08
C ARG A 2 -39.22 -0.05 -18.30
N LYS A 3 -38.37 -0.80 -18.99
CA LYS A 3 -37.28 -1.58 -18.41
C LYS A 3 -36.14 -0.63 -18.09
N SER A 4 -36.01 -0.22 -16.83
CA SER A 4 -34.81 0.46 -16.35
C SER A 4 -33.71 -0.59 -16.16
N VAL A 5 -32.75 -0.63 -17.07
CA VAL A 5 -31.53 -1.43 -16.92
C VAL A 5 -30.70 -0.77 -15.83
N VAL A 6 -30.53 -1.47 -14.70
CA VAL A 6 -29.62 -1.06 -13.62
C VAL A 6 -28.19 -1.22 -14.13
N VAL A 7 -27.60 -0.13 -14.60
CA VAL A 7 -26.16 -0.04 -14.91
C VAL A 7 -25.44 0.51 -13.68
N ILE A 8 -25.43 -0.25 -12.59
CA ILE A 8 -24.67 0.09 -11.37
C ILE A 8 -24.11 -1.21 -10.78
N SER A 9 -23.18 -1.86 -11.49
CA SER A 9 -22.43 -3.01 -10.92
C SER A 9 -21.07 -3.28 -11.56
N LEU A 10 -20.71 -2.63 -12.68
CA LEU A 10 -19.45 -2.93 -13.38
C LEU A 10 -18.28 -2.01 -13.00
N ALA A 11 -18.52 -0.88 -12.34
CA ALA A 11 -17.48 0.11 -12.03
C ALA A 11 -16.68 -0.19 -10.74
N VAL A 12 -17.15 -1.10 -9.88
CA VAL A 12 -16.48 -1.44 -8.60
C VAL A 12 -15.35 -2.47 -8.80
N CYS A 13 -15.39 -3.26 -9.89
CA CYS A 13 -14.37 -4.28 -10.14
C CYS A 13 -13.03 -3.72 -10.64
N LEU A 14 -13.04 -2.57 -11.34
CA LEU A 14 -11.82 -2.03 -11.96
C LEU A 14 -10.94 -1.24 -10.98
N SER A 15 -11.54 -0.60 -9.97
CA SER A 15 -10.79 0.05 -8.88
C SER A 15 -10.21 -0.95 -7.88
N GLY A 16 -10.74 -2.18 -7.85
CA GLY A 16 -10.26 -3.26 -6.99
C GLY A 16 -8.90 -3.81 -7.41
N CYS A 17 -8.60 -3.90 -8.71
CA CYS A 17 -7.29 -4.41 -9.16
C CYS A 17 -6.14 -3.44 -8.86
N ALA A 18 -6.36 -2.13 -9.06
CA ALA A 18 -5.29 -1.14 -8.91
C ALA A 18 -4.80 -0.94 -7.46
N ILE A 19 -5.59 -1.35 -6.46
CA ILE A 19 -5.18 -1.35 -5.06
C ILE A 19 -4.49 -2.66 -4.68
N LEU A 20 -4.94 -3.79 -5.21
CA LEU A 20 -4.32 -5.09 -4.94
C LEU A 20 -2.85 -5.10 -5.37
N ASP A 21 -2.52 -4.54 -6.53
CA ASP A 21 -1.12 -4.43 -6.98
C ASP A 21 -0.21 -3.68 -5.98
N LYS A 22 -0.75 -2.75 -5.19
CA LYS A 22 0.01 -1.98 -4.18
C LYS A 22 0.12 -2.75 -2.87
N ILE A 23 -0.94 -3.44 -2.48
CA ILE A 23 -0.93 -4.33 -1.32
C ILE A 23 0.07 -5.45 -1.56
N ASP A 24 0.02 -6.08 -2.73
CA ASP A 24 0.96 -7.13 -3.15
C ASP A 24 2.40 -6.60 -3.14
N ALA A 25 2.64 -5.36 -3.59
CA ALA A 25 3.97 -4.75 -3.51
C ALA A 25 4.47 -4.56 -2.07
N ILE A 26 3.59 -4.14 -1.15
CA ILE A 26 3.94 -3.99 0.27
C ILE A 26 4.25 -5.35 0.89
N ASP A 27 3.37 -6.32 0.70
CA ASP A 27 3.53 -7.67 1.25
C ASP A 27 4.80 -8.32 0.68
N GLN A 28 5.06 -8.20 -0.63
CA GLN A 28 6.28 -8.68 -1.25
C GLN A 28 7.54 -8.01 -0.69
N ASP A 29 7.57 -6.69 -0.51
CA ASP A 29 8.75 -5.99 0.02
C ASP A 29 8.99 -6.31 1.51
N VAL A 30 7.94 -6.62 2.27
CA VAL A 30 8.04 -7.12 3.65
C VAL A 30 8.58 -8.55 3.67
N ASP A 31 8.00 -9.46 2.88
CA ASP A 31 8.41 -10.87 2.79
C ASP A 31 9.86 -11.02 2.34
N GLN A 32 10.32 -10.17 1.43
CA GLN A 32 11.70 -10.16 0.96
C GLN A 32 12.68 -9.46 1.93
N GLY A 33 12.20 -8.99 3.09
CA GLY A 33 13.03 -8.30 4.08
C GLY A 33 13.62 -6.98 3.59
N ARG A 34 12.96 -6.32 2.62
CA ARG A 34 13.42 -5.03 2.07
C ARG A 34 13.09 -3.87 2.98
N ILE A 35 12.02 -3.97 3.77
CA ILE A 35 11.63 -2.99 4.79
C ILE A 35 12.19 -3.43 6.14
N GLN A 36 13.31 -2.83 6.55
CA GLN A 36 14.01 -3.24 7.76
C GLN A 36 13.17 -2.95 9.01
N GLY A 37 13.12 -3.94 9.90
CA GLY A 37 12.34 -3.88 11.15
C GLY A 37 10.90 -4.37 11.01
N MET A 38 10.39 -4.56 9.78
CA MET A 38 9.22 -5.40 9.53
C MET A 38 9.68 -6.86 9.42
N ALA A 39 8.88 -7.78 9.95
CA ALA A 39 9.14 -9.22 9.85
C ALA A 39 8.21 -9.84 8.80
N GLU A 40 8.62 -10.94 8.16
CA GLU A 40 7.83 -11.67 7.16
C GLU A 40 6.44 -12.04 7.69
N GLU A 41 6.32 -12.36 8.99
CA GLU A 41 5.03 -12.68 9.60
C GLU A 41 4.14 -11.47 9.94
N SER A 42 4.51 -10.26 9.50
CA SER A 42 3.74 -9.06 9.75
C SER A 42 2.42 -9.09 8.99
N GLU A 43 1.34 -8.66 9.62
CA GLU A 43 0.01 -8.61 9.01
C GLU A 43 -0.58 -7.21 9.17
N PHE A 44 -1.24 -6.72 8.13
CA PHE A 44 -1.72 -5.34 8.05
C PHE A 44 -3.24 -5.27 7.84
N ALA A 45 -3.89 -4.39 8.59
CA ALA A 45 -5.24 -3.95 8.28
C ALA A 45 -5.16 -2.72 7.36
N TYR A 46 -5.43 -2.96 6.08
CA TYR A 46 -5.43 -1.93 5.06
C TYR A 46 -6.67 -1.04 5.16
N SER A 47 -6.45 0.27 5.32
CA SER A 47 -7.52 1.27 5.20
C SER A 47 -7.83 1.49 3.72
N ILE A 48 -9.09 1.81 3.40
CA ILE A 48 -9.46 2.19 2.02
C ILE A 48 -8.57 3.37 1.59
N PRO A 49 -7.83 3.26 0.48
CA PRO A 49 -6.82 4.24 0.12
C PRO A 49 -7.47 5.53 -0.34
N ASN A 50 -6.83 6.64 0.01
CA ASN A 50 -7.11 7.91 -0.62
C ASN A 50 -6.49 7.89 -2.02
N PHE A 51 -7.31 7.92 -3.06
CA PHE A 51 -6.79 8.05 -4.43
C PHE A 51 -6.23 9.47 -4.61
N HIS A 52 -4.91 9.62 -4.54
CA HIS A 52 -4.25 10.88 -4.80
C HIS A 52 -4.07 11.09 -6.32
N LYS A 53 -4.92 11.94 -6.91
CA LYS A 53 -4.71 12.45 -8.29
C LYS A 53 -3.78 13.69 -8.23
N GLY A 54 -2.50 13.46 -8.00
CA GLY A 54 -1.46 14.50 -8.06
C GLY A 54 -0.83 14.63 -9.46
N PRO A 55 0.02 15.65 -9.70
CA PRO A 55 0.75 15.79 -10.96
C PRO A 55 1.80 14.68 -11.18
N TYR A 56 2.05 13.84 -10.17
CA TYR A 56 2.94 12.69 -10.21
C TYR A 56 2.13 11.44 -10.54
N ALA A 57 2.29 10.92 -11.76
CA ALA A 57 1.51 9.80 -12.29
C ALA A 57 1.81 8.42 -11.66
N GLY A 58 2.67 8.35 -10.63
CA GLY A 58 3.15 7.07 -10.10
C GLY A 58 3.68 7.16 -8.68
N VAL A 59 3.12 8.02 -7.83
CA VAL A 59 3.39 8.01 -6.38
C VAL A 59 2.07 7.88 -5.65
N ASP A 60 2.02 7.01 -4.64
CA ASP A 60 0.85 6.83 -3.80
C ASP A 60 1.27 6.48 -2.37
N ASP A 61 0.33 6.51 -1.44
CA ASP A 61 0.53 6.07 -0.06
C ASP A 61 -0.58 5.11 0.40
N VAL A 62 -0.18 4.14 1.23
CA VAL A 62 -1.09 3.16 1.83
C VAL A 62 -0.89 3.21 3.34
N ASN A 63 -1.93 3.66 4.02
CA ASN A 63 -1.99 3.74 5.48
C ASN A 63 -2.61 2.46 6.04
N VAL A 64 -1.91 1.83 6.97
CA VAL A 64 -2.31 0.56 7.57
C VAL A 64 -2.23 0.61 9.08
N ARG A 65 -2.94 -0.31 9.73
CA ARG A 65 -2.67 -0.69 11.11
C ARG A 65 -1.97 -2.03 11.16
N VAL A 66 -0.87 -2.13 11.89
CA VAL A 66 -0.13 -3.39 12.06
C VAL A 66 -0.89 -4.29 13.04
N ILE A 67 -1.34 -5.44 12.58
CA ILE A 67 -2.12 -6.42 13.35
C ILE A 67 -1.22 -7.49 13.97
N LYS A 68 -0.09 -7.78 13.31
CA LYS A 68 0.93 -8.75 13.74
C LYS A 68 2.33 -8.27 13.32
N GLY A 69 3.35 -8.69 14.05
CA GLY A 69 4.76 -8.32 13.81
C GLY A 69 5.33 -7.35 14.86
N PRO A 70 6.58 -6.88 14.66
CA PRO A 70 7.32 -6.08 15.64
C PRO A 70 6.64 -4.77 16.07
N TYR A 71 5.84 -4.18 15.17
CA TYR A 71 5.12 -2.92 15.40
C TYR A 71 3.62 -3.12 15.66
N LYS A 72 3.22 -4.30 16.15
CA LYS A 72 1.81 -4.62 16.41
C LYS A 72 1.11 -3.51 17.21
N GLY A 73 -0.05 -3.09 16.71
CA GLY A 73 -0.91 -2.08 17.32
C GLY A 73 -0.61 -0.65 16.89
N LEU A 74 0.50 -0.40 16.19
CA LEU A 74 0.86 0.91 15.64
C LEU A 74 0.29 1.13 14.24
N ASN A 75 0.20 2.40 13.84
CA ASN A 75 -0.08 2.77 12.46
C ASN A 75 1.22 2.77 11.65
N ALA A 76 1.14 2.39 10.38
CA ALA A 76 2.24 2.50 9.43
C ALA A 76 1.74 3.11 8.12
N THR A 77 2.63 3.78 7.41
CA THR A 77 2.37 4.33 6.07
C THR A 77 3.47 3.86 5.14
N PHE A 78 3.06 3.25 4.03
CA PHE A 78 3.95 2.86 2.95
C PHE A 78 3.76 3.82 1.78
N PHE A 79 4.84 4.42 1.31
CA PHE A 79 4.86 5.24 0.11
C PHE A 79 5.40 4.43 -1.05
N LEU A 80 4.60 4.36 -2.11
CA LEU A 80 4.86 3.52 -3.27
C LEU A 80 5.12 4.35 -4.51
N GLY A 81 6.08 3.90 -5.30
CA GLY A 81 6.42 4.45 -6.60
C GLY A 81 6.16 3.41 -7.68
N LYS A 82 5.63 3.82 -8.83
CA LYS A 82 5.55 2.94 -9.99
C LYS A 82 6.87 3.01 -10.77
N SER A 83 7.63 1.91 -10.76
CA SER A 83 8.90 1.82 -11.48
C SER A 83 8.69 2.02 -12.98
N ARG A 84 9.59 2.80 -13.60
CA ARG A 84 9.54 3.05 -15.05
C ARG A 84 10.05 1.87 -15.87
N GLU A 85 10.89 1.03 -15.27
CA GLU A 85 11.52 -0.10 -15.93
C GLU A 85 10.62 -1.34 -15.88
N SER A 86 10.20 -1.73 -14.68
CA SER A 86 9.37 -2.93 -14.45
C SER A 86 7.87 -2.65 -14.65
N GLY A 87 7.45 -1.38 -14.54
CA GLY A 87 6.04 -1.00 -14.52
C GLY A 87 5.31 -1.46 -13.25
N GLN A 88 6.01 -1.99 -12.24
CA GLN A 88 5.44 -2.47 -10.98
C GLN A 88 5.43 -1.37 -9.91
N TRP A 89 4.59 -1.53 -8.90
CA TRP A 89 4.66 -0.70 -7.69
C TRP A 89 5.75 -1.23 -6.77
N GLU A 90 6.50 -0.32 -6.16
CA GLU A 90 7.61 -0.64 -5.26
C GLU A 90 7.55 0.33 -4.07
N VAL A 91 7.80 -0.16 -2.85
CA VAL A 91 7.88 0.71 -1.67
C VAL A 91 9.22 1.45 -1.73
N PHE A 92 9.19 2.78 -1.65
CA PHE A 92 10.42 3.58 -1.58
C PHE A 92 10.62 4.25 -0.21
N LEU A 93 9.56 4.34 0.60
CA LEU A 93 9.61 4.83 1.96
C LEU A 93 8.55 4.12 2.80
N ALA A 94 8.92 3.70 4.01
CA ALA A 94 8.01 3.17 5.00
C ALA A 94 8.18 3.95 6.30
N MET A 95 7.06 4.22 6.98
CA MET A 95 7.06 4.94 8.25
C MET A 95 6.14 4.26 9.25
N VAL A 96 6.49 4.29 10.53
CA VAL A 96 5.66 3.81 11.64
C VAL A 96 5.41 4.93 12.63
N GLU A 97 4.17 5.04 13.14
CA GLU A 97 3.82 5.99 14.18
C GLU A 97 4.12 5.38 15.55
N LYS A 98 5.15 5.90 16.22
CA LYS A 98 5.60 5.47 17.55
C LYS A 98 5.65 6.68 18.48
N ASP A 99 5.01 6.56 19.64
CA ASP A 99 4.96 7.61 20.67
C ASP A 99 4.47 8.98 20.11
N GLY A 100 3.52 8.95 19.18
CA GLY A 100 2.96 10.14 18.52
C GLY A 100 3.90 10.79 17.50
N LYS A 101 4.96 10.09 17.06
CA LYS A 101 5.92 10.54 16.07
C LYS A 101 6.06 9.52 14.94
N TRP A 102 6.27 10.01 13.73
CA TRP A 102 6.56 9.16 12.59
C TRP A 102 8.06 8.86 12.49
N GLU A 103 8.42 7.59 12.59
CA GLU A 103 9.78 7.09 12.43
C GLU A 103 9.91 6.39 11.07
N SER A 104 10.91 6.77 10.27
CA SER A 104 11.19 6.12 8.98
C SER A 104 11.84 4.75 9.21
N LEU A 105 11.37 3.75 8.49
CA LEU A 105 12.01 2.44 8.39
C LEU A 105 12.93 2.42 7.16
N PRO A 106 14.16 1.88 7.27
CA PRO A 106 15.04 1.73 6.12
C PRO A 106 14.42 0.81 5.06
N VAL A 107 14.38 1.26 3.80
CA VAL A 107 13.90 0.49 2.66
C VAL A 107 15.04 0.24 1.68
N LYS A 108 15.22 -1.01 1.26
CA LYS A 108 16.13 -1.37 0.18
C LYS A 108 15.39 -1.27 -1.16
N LEU A 109 15.79 -0.32 -2.00
CA LEU A 109 15.23 -0.13 -3.33
C LEU A 109 15.70 -1.25 -4.27
N THR A 110 14.82 -1.63 -5.20
CA THR A 110 15.17 -2.47 -6.35
C THR A 110 15.96 -1.67 -7.37
N GLU A 111 17.07 -2.24 -7.85
CA GLU A 111 17.82 -1.72 -9.01
C GLU A 111 17.10 -2.06 -10.32
#